data_AF-A0A7K3MB63-F1
#
_entry.id   AF-A0A7K3MB63-F1
#
_cell.length_a   1.000
_cell.length_b   1.000
_cell.length_c   1.000
_cell.angle_alpha   90.00
_cell.angle_beta   90.00
_cell.angle_gamma   90.00
#
_symmetry.space_group_name_H-M   'P 1'
#
loop_
_entity.id
_entity.type
_entity.pdbx_description
1 polymer ?
#
loop_
_entity_poly.entity_id
_entity_poly.type
_entity_poly.pdbx_seq_one_letter_code
_entity_poly.pdbx_strand_id
1 'polypeptide(L)'
;MSRILVTGMSGVGKSSLLEELAQRGHRTVDTDYDDWVLTDGLWDEPRMSELLACHPDVVVSGTVENQGHFYDRFEHVVLLSAPVDVLIERVATRTNNPYGRSADELADAIEGLM
;
A
#
# COMPACT_ATOMS: atom_id res chain seq x y z
N MET A 1 2.96 -16.59 12.58
CA MET A 1 2.35 -16.58 11.24
C MET A 1 1.34 -15.46 11.25
N SER A 2 1.64 -14.38 10.56
CA SER A 2 0.88 -13.14 10.60
C SER A 2 0.71 -12.60 9.18
N ARG A 3 -0.53 -12.43 8.75
CA ARG A 3 -0.92 -11.59 7.62
C ARG A 3 -1.06 -10.17 8.14
N ILE A 4 -0.26 -9.27 7.59
CA ILE A 4 -0.23 -7.87 7.99
C ILE A 4 -0.59 -7.03 6.78
N LEU A 5 -1.57 -6.15 6.93
CA LEU A 5 -1.84 -5.09 5.97
C LEU A 5 -1.08 -3.83 6.38
N VAL A 6 -0.30 -3.26 5.48
CA VAL A 6 0.27 -1.92 5.57
C VAL A 6 -0.52 -1.01 4.63
N THR A 7 -1.22 -0.03 5.19
CA THR A 7 -2.05 0.91 4.45
C THR A 7 -1.66 2.35 4.79
N GLY A 8 -1.99 3.31 3.95
CA GLY A 8 -1.65 4.71 4.14
C GLY A 8 -1.45 5.45 2.82
N MET A 9 -1.45 6.78 2.87
CA MET A 9 -1.37 7.61 1.67
C MET A 9 -0.12 7.34 0.82
N SER A 10 -0.12 7.78 -0.44
CA SER A 10 1.09 7.69 -1.27
C SER A 10 2.23 8.53 -0.65
N GLY A 11 3.48 8.06 -0.76
CA GLY A 11 4.66 8.76 -0.21
C GLY A 11 4.91 8.60 1.30
N VAL A 12 4.03 7.94 2.06
CA VAL A 12 4.24 7.68 3.51
C VAL A 12 5.40 6.73 3.80
N GLY A 13 5.86 5.95 2.81
CA GLY A 13 7.00 5.04 2.90
C GLY A 13 6.64 3.54 2.88
N LYS A 14 5.45 3.16 2.40
CA LYS A 14 5.01 1.75 2.35
C LYS A 14 5.98 0.86 1.57
N SER A 15 6.34 1.26 0.34
CA SER A 15 7.26 0.46 -0.49
C SER A 15 8.65 0.34 0.14
N SER A 16 9.19 1.41 0.75
CA SER A 16 10.47 1.34 1.48
C SER A 16 10.40 0.39 2.68
N LEU A 17 9.28 0.36 3.42
CA LEU A 17 9.07 -0.61 4.49
C LEU A 17 9.03 -2.05 3.94
N LEU A 18 8.35 -2.27 2.81
CA LEU A 18 8.28 -3.60 2.19
C LEU A 18 9.65 -4.08 1.71
N GLU A 19 10.43 -3.23 1.05
CA GLU A 19 11.80 -3.56 0.63
C GLU A 19 12.66 -4.00 1.83
N GLU A 20 12.60 -3.23 2.92
CA GLU A 20 13.31 -3.52 4.17
C GLU A 20 12.84 -4.83 4.83
N LEU A 21 11.54 -5.14 4.80
CA LEU A 21 11.00 -6.41 5.31
C LEU A 21 11.42 -7.60 4.44
N ALA A 22 11.41 -7.44 3.11
CA ALA A 22 11.86 -8.45 2.17
C ALA A 22 13.34 -8.78 2.36
N GLN A 23 14.20 -7.76 2.56
CA GLN A 23 15.62 -7.94 2.89
C GLN A 23 15.84 -8.71 4.19
N ARG A 24 14.91 -8.61 5.15
CA ARG A 24 14.93 -9.37 6.41
C ARG A 24 14.32 -10.77 6.28
N GLY A 25 13.91 -11.18 5.08
CA GLY A 25 13.40 -12.52 4.78
C GLY A 25 11.88 -12.69 4.94
N HIS A 26 11.13 -11.59 5.11
CA HIS A 26 9.67 -11.64 5.14
C HIS A 26 9.09 -11.64 3.73
N ARG A 27 7.98 -12.38 3.52
CA ARG A 27 7.24 -12.31 2.27
C ARG A 27 6.45 -11.00 2.23
N THR A 28 6.66 -10.22 1.17
CA THR A 28 5.95 -8.96 0.94
C THR A 28 5.21 -9.00 -0.39
N VAL A 29 4.05 -8.36 -0.44
CA VAL A 29 3.26 -8.15 -1.67
C VAL A 29 2.88 -6.68 -1.72
N ASP A 30 3.31 -5.98 -2.76
CA ASP A 30 2.89 -4.60 -3.04
C ASP A 30 1.76 -4.65 -4.08
N THR A 31 0.54 -4.26 -3.69
CA THR A 31 -0.64 -4.37 -4.55
C THR A 31 -0.73 -3.25 -5.58
N ASP A 32 0.17 -2.27 -5.53
CA ASP A 32 0.22 -1.21 -6.54
C ASP A 32 0.79 -1.73 -7.88
N TYR A 33 1.29 -2.98 -7.92
CA TYR A 33 1.88 -3.64 -9.08
C TYR A 33 1.16 -4.96 -9.43
N ASP A 34 1.65 -5.70 -10.42
CA ASP A 34 1.25 -7.09 -10.74
C ASP A 34 -0.26 -7.37 -10.90
N ASP A 35 -1.04 -6.38 -11.35
CA ASP A 35 -2.47 -6.50 -11.63
C ASP A 35 -3.30 -6.97 -10.41
N TRP A 36 -2.92 -6.54 -9.19
CA TRP A 36 -3.76 -6.74 -7.99
C TRP A 36 -4.97 -5.81 -7.96
N VAL A 37 -4.87 -4.66 -8.62
CA VAL A 37 -5.91 -3.65 -8.72
C VAL A 37 -6.56 -3.73 -10.10
N LEU A 38 -7.89 -3.87 -10.14
CA LEU A 38 -8.68 -3.92 -11.35
C LEU A 38 -8.85 -2.52 -11.96
N THR A 39 -9.49 -2.44 -13.13
CA THR A 39 -9.69 -1.17 -13.85
C THR A 39 -10.53 -0.14 -13.10
N ASP A 40 -11.27 -0.55 -12.08
CA ASP A 40 -12.08 0.30 -11.20
C ASP A 40 -11.31 0.80 -9.97
N GLY A 41 -10.03 0.47 -9.83
CA GLY A 41 -9.21 0.90 -8.70
C GLY A 41 -9.38 0.03 -7.44
N LEU A 42 -10.12 -1.08 -7.53
CA LEU A 42 -10.34 -2.00 -6.41
C LEU A 42 -9.42 -3.21 -6.49
N TRP A 43 -9.13 -3.84 -5.35
CA TRP A 43 -8.44 -5.13 -5.36
C TRP A 43 -9.29 -6.20 -6.05
N ASP A 44 -8.64 -7.05 -6.84
CA ASP A 44 -9.19 -8.32 -7.31
C ASP A 44 -9.45 -9.23 -6.09
N GLU A 45 -10.71 -9.29 -5.66
CA GLU A 45 -11.11 -9.99 -4.44
C GLU A 45 -10.83 -11.51 -4.46
N PRO A 46 -11.11 -12.24 -5.56
CA PRO A 46 -10.67 -13.63 -5.71
C PRO A 46 -9.16 -13.80 -5.51
N ARG A 47 -8.35 -12.96 -6.16
CA ARG A 47 -6.88 -13.07 -6.09
C ARG A 47 -6.34 -12.74 -4.70
N MET A 48 -6.85 -11.69 -4.07
CA MET A 48 -6.52 -11.35 -2.67
C MET A 48 -6.95 -12.48 -1.72
N SER A 49 -8.11 -13.07 -1.96
CA SER A 49 -8.60 -14.19 -1.17
C SER A 49 -7.69 -15.41 -1.26
N GLU A 50 -7.21 -15.75 -2.45
CA GLU A 50 -6.28 -16.85 -2.67
C GLU A 50 -4.93 -16.57 -2.00
N LEU A 51 -4.39 -15.35 -2.14
CA LEU A 51 -3.14 -14.93 -1.50
C LEU A 51 -3.18 -15.20 0.01
N LEU A 52 -4.20 -14.67 0.70
CA LEU A 52 -4.32 -14.75 2.15
C LEU A 52 -4.65 -16.18 2.65
N ALA A 53 -5.25 -17.02 1.79
CA ALA A 53 -5.50 -18.42 2.10
C ALA A 53 -4.22 -19.27 1.99
N CYS A 54 -3.40 -19.03 0.97
CA CYS A 54 -2.18 -19.80 0.70
C CYS A 54 -0.99 -19.36 1.54
N HIS A 55 -0.98 -18.10 2.02
CA HIS A 55 0.16 -17.52 2.73
C HIS A 55 -0.23 -17.10 4.15
N PRO A 56 0.07 -17.92 5.17
CA PRO A 56 -0.21 -17.58 6.57
C PRO A 56 0.79 -16.58 7.16
N ASP A 57 1.85 -16.22 6.42
CA ASP A 57 2.86 -15.23 6.81
C ASP A 57 3.21 -14.35 5.59
N VAL A 58 2.62 -13.16 5.53
CA VAL A 58 2.78 -12.21 4.42
C VAL A 58 2.45 -10.79 4.87
N VAL A 59 3.24 -9.83 4.41
CA VAL A 59 2.95 -8.40 4.55
C VAL A 59 2.44 -7.86 3.22
N VAL A 60 1.21 -7.38 3.19
CA VAL A 60 0.56 -6.81 2.02
C VAL A 60 0.56 -5.29 2.16
N SER A 61 1.00 -4.56 1.13
CA SER A 61 0.87 -3.11 1.05
C SER A 61 -0.18 -2.73 0.02
N GLY A 62 -1.07 -1.82 0.37
CA GLY A 62 -2.02 -1.22 -0.56
C GLY A 62 -2.95 -0.24 0.14
N THR A 63 -3.64 0.59 -0.63
CA THR A 63 -4.64 1.53 -0.11
C THR A 63 -5.73 1.71 -1.16
N VAL A 64 -6.74 0.86 -1.09
CA VAL A 64 -7.91 0.85 -2.00
C VAL A 64 -9.19 0.81 -1.18
N GLU A 65 -10.32 1.18 -1.79
CA GLU A 65 -11.60 1.33 -1.09
C GLU A 65 -12.10 -0.01 -0.51
N ASN A 66 -11.98 -1.11 -1.26
CA ASN A 66 -12.47 -2.42 -0.85
C ASN A 66 -11.52 -3.20 0.08
N GLN A 67 -10.40 -2.61 0.53
CA GLN A 67 -9.48 -3.27 1.47
C GLN A 67 -10.18 -3.67 2.78
N GLY A 68 -11.21 -2.92 3.18
CA GLY A 68 -12.00 -3.17 4.39
C GLY A 68 -12.74 -4.50 4.38
N HIS A 69 -12.99 -5.09 3.20
CA HIS A 69 -13.63 -6.41 3.06
C HIS A 69 -12.75 -7.56 3.56
N PHE A 70 -11.45 -7.31 3.79
CA PHE A 70 -10.46 -8.32 4.18
C PHE A 70 -9.92 -8.14 5.58
N TYR A 71 -10.37 -7.14 6.34
CA TYR A 71 -9.81 -6.83 7.67
C TYR A 71 -9.93 -7.98 8.67
N ASP A 72 -10.97 -8.81 8.55
CA ASP A 72 -11.16 -10.02 9.34
C ASP A 72 -10.11 -11.12 9.05
N ARG A 73 -9.39 -11.00 7.93
CA ARG A 73 -8.38 -11.96 7.47
C ARG A 73 -6.94 -11.50 7.70
N PHE A 74 -6.74 -10.27 8.18
CA PHE A 74 -5.46 -9.77 8.64
C PHE A 74 -5.38 -9.82 10.16
N GLU A 75 -4.30 -10.38 10.71
CA GLU A 75 -4.05 -10.32 12.15
C GLU A 75 -3.71 -8.90 12.61
N HIS A 76 -3.09 -8.11 11.72
CA HIS A 76 -2.75 -6.73 11.98
C HIS A 76 -3.00 -5.84 10.77
N VAL A 77 -3.56 -4.66 11.01
CA VAL A 77 -3.64 -3.57 10.04
C VAL A 77 -2.82 -2.40 10.59
N VAL A 78 -1.81 -1.99 9.84
CA VAL A 78 -0.87 -0.92 10.20
C VAL A 78 -1.11 0.26 9.27
N LEU A 79 -1.54 1.38 9.84
CA LEU A 79 -1.62 2.66 9.12
C LEU A 79 -0.28 3.37 9.19
N LEU A 80 0.41 3.49 8.06
CA LEU A 80 1.57 4.36 7.93
C LEU A 80 1.11 5.76 7.54
N SER A 81 1.40 6.74 8.39
CA SER A 81 1.01 8.13 8.20
C SER A 81 2.20 9.06 8.37
N ALA A 82 2.12 10.21 7.69
CA ALA A 82 3.04 11.31 7.87
C ALA A 82 2.26 12.63 7.70
N PRO A 83 2.73 13.73 8.29
CA PRO A 83 2.19 15.06 8.03
C PRO A 83 2.17 15.39 6.52
N VAL A 84 1.17 16.13 6.08
CA VAL A 84 0.91 16.42 4.66
C VAL A 84 2.07 17.17 4.01
N ASP A 85 2.62 18.14 4.72
CA ASP A 85 3.81 18.91 4.32
C ASP A 85 5.02 18.00 4.10
N VAL A 86 5.21 16.98 4.96
CA VAL A 86 6.27 15.96 4.79
C VAL A 86 6.01 15.10 3.55
N LEU A 87 4.76 14.74 3.26
CA LEU A 87 4.42 13.97 2.06
C LEU A 87 4.67 14.76 0.78
N ILE A 88 4.25 16.03 0.76
CA ILE A 88 4.51 16.94 -0.36
C ILE A 88 6.02 17.07 -0.61
N GLU A 89 6.82 17.30 0.44
CA GLU A 89 8.28 17.40 0.33
C GLU A 89 8.89 16.12 -0.25
N ARG A 90 8.49 14.95 0.25
CA ARG A 90 8.98 13.65 -0.23
C ARG A 90 8.62 13.39 -1.68
N VAL A 91 7.38 13.67 -2.08
CA VAL A 91 6.92 13.49 -3.46
C VAL A 91 7.66 14.44 -4.41
N ALA A 92 7.92 15.69 -3.99
CA ALA A 92 8.66 16.66 -4.79
C ALA A 92 10.15 16.28 -4.97
N THR A 93 10.76 15.66 -3.97
CA THR A 93 12.22 15.42 -3.93
C THR A 93 12.64 14.00 -4.31
N ARG A 94 11.73 13.02 -4.32
CA ARG A 94 12.06 11.62 -4.62
C ARG A 94 12.62 11.46 -6.03
N THR A 95 13.62 10.60 -6.18
CA THR A 95 14.30 10.31 -7.46
C THR A 95 13.87 8.98 -8.09
N ASN A 96 13.14 8.14 -7.34
CA ASN A 96 12.89 6.73 -7.68
C ASN A 96 11.47 6.44 -8.18
N ASN A 97 10.49 7.34 -8.00
CA ASN A 97 9.11 7.16 -8.48
C ASN A 97 8.58 8.49 -9.07
N PRO A 98 8.15 8.52 -10.35
CA PRO A 98 7.72 9.74 -11.02
C PRO A 98 6.31 10.22 -10.65
N TYR A 99 5.47 9.37 -10.06
CA TYR A 99 4.08 9.69 -9.70
C TYR A 99 4.00 10.89 -8.71
N GLY A 100 2.87 11.59 -8.63
CA GLY A 100 2.69 12.71 -7.67
C GLY A 100 3.48 13.99 -8.00
N ARG A 101 4.20 14.04 -9.13
CA ARG A 101 5.00 15.22 -9.52
C ARG A 101 4.20 16.28 -10.25
N SER A 102 3.07 15.90 -10.87
CA SER A 102 2.09 16.86 -11.38
C SER A 102 1.15 17.32 -10.26
N ALA A 103 0.52 18.48 -10.43
CA ALA A 103 -0.41 19.01 -9.45
C ALA A 103 -1.63 18.08 -9.23
N ASP A 104 -2.09 17.44 -10.31
CA ASP A 104 -3.23 16.52 -10.27
C ASP A 104 -2.88 15.22 -9.53
N GLU A 105 -1.72 14.61 -9.82
CA GLU A 105 -1.28 13.41 -9.10
C GLU A 105 -0.89 13.72 -7.64
N LEU A 106 -0.44 14.94 -7.34
CA LEU A 106 -0.20 15.37 -5.97
C LEU A 106 -1.51 15.49 -5.21
N ALA A 107 -2.55 16.05 -5.86
CA ALA A 107 -3.89 16.12 -5.31
C ALA A 107 -4.45 14.71 -5.04
N ASP A 108 -4.34 13.78 -5.98
CA ASP A 108 -4.72 12.37 -5.81
C ASP A 108 -3.93 11.70 -4.67
N ALA A 109 -2.62 11.97 -4.57
CA ALA A 109 -1.77 11.40 -3.53
C ALA A 109 -2.10 11.86 -2.11
N ILE A 110 -2.73 13.03 -1.97
CA ILE A 110 -3.18 13.62 -0.71
C ILE A 110 -4.71 13.56 -0.56
N GLU A 111 -5.43 12.97 -1.53
CA GLU A 111 -6.88 12.83 -1.49
C GLU A 111 -7.28 11.73 -0.50
N GLY A 112 -7.55 12.21 0.71
CA GLY A 112 -7.93 11.47 1.92
C GLY A 112 -7.92 12.38 3.17
N LEU A 113 -7.61 13.67 2.99
CA LEU A 113 -7.51 14.71 4.01
C LEU A 113 -8.72 15.67 4.05
N MET A 114 -9.68 15.52 3.12
CA MET A 114 -10.92 16.31 3.10
C MET A 114 -12.12 15.49 3.55
#